data_AF-V4MGX8-F1
#
_entry.id   AF-V4MGX8-F1
#
_cell.length_a   1.000
_cell.length_b   1.000
_cell.length_c   1.000
_cell.angle_alpha   90.00
_cell.angle_beta   90.00
_cell.angle_gamma   90.00
#
_symmetry.space_group_name_H-M   'P 1'
#
loop_
_entity.id
_entity.type
_entity.pdbx_description
1 polymer ?
#
loop_
_entity_poly.entity_id
_entity_poly.type
_entity_poly.pdbx_seq_one_letter_code
_entity_poly.pdbx_strand_id
1 'polypeptide(L)'
;MSTMKFCRECNNILYPKEDKEQAILLYACRNCEHQEAADNNCVYRNEVHHSVSEQTQILSDVASDPTLPRTKAVRCAKCQHGEAVFFQATARGEEGMTLFFVCCNPNCSHRWRE
;
A
#
# COMPACT_ATOMS: atom_id res chain seq x y z
N MET A 1 6.17 11.58 -3.29
CA MET A 1 5.38 10.66 -4.14
C MET A 1 4.59 11.50 -5.13
N SER A 2 4.59 11.13 -6.41
CA SER A 2 3.70 11.76 -7.40
C SER A 2 2.28 11.23 -7.16
N THR A 3 1.40 12.08 -6.65
CA THR A 3 -0.02 11.76 -6.42
C THR A 3 -0.84 12.29 -7.59
N MET A 4 -1.75 11.48 -8.14
CA MET A 4 -2.65 11.94 -9.20
C MET A 4 -3.53 13.09 -8.70
N LYS A 5 -3.56 14.19 -9.45
CA LYS A 5 -4.40 15.36 -9.17
C LYS A 5 -5.61 15.40 -10.09
N PHE A 6 -6.73 15.87 -9.57
CA PHE A 6 -8.01 16.00 -10.29
C PHE A 6 -8.44 17.46 -10.35
N CYS A 7 -9.05 17.82 -11.48
CA CYS A 7 -9.60 19.15 -11.70
C CYS A 7 -10.76 19.43 -10.75
N ARG A 8 -10.76 20.60 -10.11
CA ARG A 8 -11.81 21.01 -9.16
C ARG A 8 -13.15 21.32 -9.83
N GLU A 9 -13.15 21.60 -11.13
CA GLU A 9 -14.35 22.00 -11.88
C GLU A 9 -15.08 20.80 -12.50
N CYS A 10 -14.34 19.90 -13.16
CA CYS A 10 -14.92 18.81 -13.94
C CYS A 10 -14.46 17.41 -13.50
N ASN A 11 -13.67 17.31 -12.42
CA ASN A 11 -13.20 16.06 -11.83
C ASN A 11 -12.42 15.12 -12.79
N ASN A 12 -11.88 15.68 -13.88
CA ASN A 12 -10.98 14.97 -14.79
C ASN A 12 -9.53 15.03 -14.30
N ILE A 13 -8.70 14.09 -14.73
CA ILE A 13 -7.27 14.04 -14.37
C ILE A 13 -6.55 15.28 -14.92
N LEU A 14 -5.71 15.91 -14.10
CA LEU A 14 -4.83 16.99 -14.52
C LEU A 14 -3.52 16.44 -15.11
N TYR A 15 -3.03 17.08 -16.17
CA TYR A 15 -1.81 16.70 -16.87
C TYR A 15 -0.69 17.71 -16.62
N PRO A 16 0.56 17.26 -16.48
CA PRO A 16 1.71 18.16 -16.35
C PRO A 16 1.87 19.01 -17.63
N LYS A 17 2.08 20.32 -17.46
CA LYS A 17 2.26 21.31 -18.52
C LYS A 17 3.36 22.29 -18.08
N GLU A 18 4.29 22.60 -18.98
CA GLU A 18 5.32 23.62 -18.75
C GLU A 18 4.75 25.02 -19.01
N ASP A 19 5.00 25.96 -18.09
CA ASP A 19 4.95 27.40 -18.37
C ASP A 19 6.36 27.88 -18.74
N LYS A 20 6.55 28.23 -20.02
CA LYS A 20 7.86 28.60 -20.57
C LYS A 20 8.34 29.98 -20.16
N GLU A 21 7.43 30.89 -19.82
CA GLU A 21 7.77 32.27 -19.47
C GLU A 21 8.28 32.33 -18.03
N GLN A 22 7.60 31.61 -17.14
CA GLN A 22 7.94 31.57 -15.72
C GLN A 22 8.86 30.39 -15.34
N ALA A 23 9.09 29.46 -16.27
CA ALA A 23 9.85 28.24 -16.07
C ALA A 23 9.33 27.40 -14.87
N ILE A 24 8.00 27.29 -14.76
CA ILE A 24 7.33 26.53 -13.71
C ILE A 24 6.53 25.35 -14.27
N LEU A 25 6.37 24.31 -13.45
CA LEU A 25 5.50 23.18 -13.76
C LEU A 25 4.06 23.49 -13.32
N LEU A 26 3.13 23.35 -14.24
CA LEU A 26 1.69 23.43 -14.01
C LEU A 26 1.03 22.06 -14.18
N TYR A 27 -0.14 21.89 -13.57
CA TYR A 27 -1.08 20.83 -13.81
C TYR A 27 -2.33 21.43 -14.47
N ALA A 28 -2.64 21.02 -15.69
CA ALA A 28 -3.74 21.59 -16.49
C ALA A 28 -4.77 20.53 -16.88
N CYS A 29 -6.04 20.93 -16.88
CA CYS A 29 -7.12 20.08 -17.38
C CYS A 29 -7.16 20.10 -18.91
N ARG A 30 -7.59 19.00 -19.54
CA ARG A 30 -7.83 18.94 -20.99
C ARG A 30 -9.26 19.31 -21.39
N ASN A 31 -10.19 19.30 -20.43
CA ASN A 31 -11.63 19.47 -20.67
C ASN A 31 -12.15 20.86 -20.29
N CYS A 32 -11.36 21.66 -19.58
CA CYS A 32 -11.70 23.02 -19.14
C CYS A 32 -10.41 23.86 -19.00
N GLU A 33 -10.53 25.13 -18.63
CA GLU A 33 -9.40 26.08 -18.53
C GLU A 33 -8.64 26.01 -17.21
N HIS A 34 -9.08 25.16 -16.28
CA HIS A 34 -8.45 25.01 -14.97
C HIS A 34 -6.98 24.58 -15.07
N GLN A 35 -6.11 25.32 -14.40
CA GLN A 35 -4.69 25.03 -14.26
C GLN A 35 -4.20 25.48 -12.88
N GLU A 36 -3.27 24.74 -12.30
CA GLU A 36 -2.67 25.04 -11.00
C GLU A 36 -1.16 24.75 -11.00
N ALA A 37 -0.41 25.45 -10.16
CA ALA A 37 1.03 25.21 -10.00
C ALA A 37 1.30 23.87 -9.30
N ALA A 38 2.38 23.19 -9.71
CA ALA A 38 2.80 21.96 -9.07
C ALA A 38 3.52 22.24 -7.74
N ASP A 39 3.13 21.52 -6.68
CA ASP A 39 3.82 21.58 -5.38
C ASP A 39 5.15 20.81 -5.40
N ASN A 40 5.33 19.90 -6.36
CA ASN A 40 6.51 19.06 -6.54
C ASN A 40 6.77 18.87 -8.04
N ASN A 41 8.05 18.94 -8.43
CA ASN A 41 8.49 18.78 -9.83
C ASN A 41 8.61 17.32 -10.28
N CYS A 42 8.40 16.35 -9.39
CA CYS A 42 8.42 14.93 -9.73
C CYS A 42 7.10 14.51 -10.42
N VAL A 43 7.10 14.50 -11.75
CA VAL A 43 5.94 14.10 -12.57
C VAL A 43 5.71 12.58 -12.53
N TYR A 44 6.79 11.81 -12.66
CA TYR A 44 6.74 10.34 -12.70
C TYR A 44 7.89 9.75 -11.91
N ARG A 45 7.59 8.69 -11.16
CA ARG A 45 8.57 7.89 -10.44
C ARG A 45 8.26 6.42 -10.70
N ASN A 46 9.21 5.70 -11.28
CA ASN A 46 9.16 4.26 -11.36
C ASN A 46 10.02 3.69 -10.23
N GLU A 47 9.38 3.14 -9.21
CA GLU A 47 10.09 2.42 -8.14
C GLU A 47 10.09 0.93 -8.50
N VAL A 48 11.22 0.44 -9.02
CA VAL A 48 11.43 -0.99 -9.26
C VAL A 48 11.77 -1.62 -7.92
N HIS A 49 10.76 -2.15 -7.23
CA HIS A 49 10.97 -2.90 -6.01
C HIS A 49 11.51 -4.30 -6.34
N HIS A 50 12.77 -4.57 -5.96
CA HIS A 50 13.31 -5.92 -5.83
C HIS A 50 13.28 -6.30 -4.35
N SER A 51 12.11 -6.70 -3.88
CA SER A 51 11.86 -7.40 -2.62
C SER A 51 10.35 -7.28 -2.42
N VAL A 52 9.68 -8.41 -2.30
CA VAL A 52 8.23 -8.50 -2.20
C VAL A 52 7.65 -7.38 -1.34
N SER A 53 6.78 -6.55 -1.92
CA SER A 53 5.78 -5.81 -1.16
C SER A 53 4.78 -6.82 -0.59
N GLU A 54 5.26 -7.65 0.33
CA GLU A 54 4.56 -8.71 1.04
C GLU A 54 3.73 -8.15 2.19
N GLN A 55 3.53 -6.83 2.16
CA GLN A 55 2.35 -6.21 2.70
C GLN A 55 1.27 -6.16 1.61
N THR A 56 1.08 -7.27 0.88
CA THR A 56 -0.23 -7.56 0.31
C THR A 56 -1.18 -7.52 1.49
N GLN A 57 -2.09 -6.56 1.46
CA GLN A 57 -3.15 -6.31 2.44
C GLN A 57 -3.58 -7.61 3.14
N ILE A 58 -2.91 -7.96 4.26
CA ILE A 58 -3.28 -9.13 5.04
C ILE A 58 -4.61 -8.75 5.66
N LEU A 59 -5.70 -9.20 5.06
CA LEU A 59 -7.06 -8.90 5.48
C LEU A 59 -7.19 -9.31 6.96
N SER A 60 -7.91 -8.52 7.74
CA SER A 60 -8.22 -8.85 9.15
C SER A 60 -8.86 -10.22 9.30
N ASP A 61 -9.51 -10.68 8.24
CA ASP A 61 -10.34 -11.87 8.21
C ASP A 61 -9.53 -13.15 7.99
N VAL A 62 -8.21 -13.04 7.84
CA VAL A 62 -7.32 -14.21 7.76
C VAL A 62 -7.40 -15.07 9.02
N ALA A 63 -7.69 -14.47 10.19
CA ALA A 63 -7.88 -15.22 11.44
C ALA A 63 -9.14 -16.11 11.44
N SER A 64 -10.17 -15.74 10.66
CA SER A 64 -11.43 -16.49 10.58
C SER A 64 -11.41 -17.61 9.55
N ASP A 65 -10.41 -17.66 8.67
CA ASP A 65 -10.25 -18.75 7.70
C ASP A 65 -9.95 -20.08 8.42
N PRO A 66 -10.84 -21.09 8.36
CA PRO A 66 -10.61 -22.37 9.02
C PRO A 66 -9.55 -23.22 8.32
N THR A 67 -9.18 -22.90 7.08
CA THR A 67 -8.22 -23.68 6.28
C THR A 67 -6.77 -23.33 6.60
N LEU A 68 -6.52 -22.19 7.23
CA LEU A 68 -5.18 -21.77 7.61
C LEU A 68 -4.70 -22.40 8.92
N PRO A 69 -3.41 -22.77 9.01
CA PRO A 69 -2.88 -23.41 10.20
C PRO A 69 -2.76 -22.41 11.36
N ARG A 70 -3.01 -22.90 12.58
CA ARG A 70 -2.94 -22.15 13.83
C ARG A 70 -1.84 -22.71 14.72
N THR A 71 -1.18 -21.85 15.46
CA THR A 71 -0.16 -22.24 16.45
C THR A 71 -0.40 -21.55 17.79
N LYS A 72 -0.05 -22.25 18.87
CA LYS A 72 -0.04 -21.73 20.25
C LYS A 72 1.38 -21.50 20.78
N ALA A 73 2.39 -21.76 19.96
CA ALA A 73 3.79 -21.61 20.33
C ALA A 73 4.23 -20.13 20.41
N VAL A 74 3.53 -19.25 19.70
CA VAL A 74 3.80 -17.81 19.68
C VAL A 74 2.70 -17.05 20.42
N ARG A 75 3.09 -15.95 21.06
CA ARG A 75 2.17 -15.03 21.74
C ARG A 75 2.15 -13.69 21.01
N CYS A 76 0.95 -13.13 20.88
CA CYS A 76 0.79 -11.81 20.30
C CYS A 76 1.51 -10.74 21.15
N ALA A 77 2.45 -10.00 20.54
CA ALA A 77 3.19 -8.94 21.22
C ALA A 77 2.29 -7.79 21.74
N LYS A 78 1.10 -7.59 21.16
CA LYS A 78 0.16 -6.53 21.57
C LYS A 78 -0.79 -6.92 22.70
N CYS A 79 -1.36 -8.13 22.66
CA CYS A 79 -2.43 -8.52 23.60
C CYS A 79 -2.14 -9.80 24.41
N GLN A 80 -0.96 -10.40 24.22
CA GLN A 80 -0.52 -11.63 24.89
C GLN A 80 -1.42 -12.86 24.67
N HIS A 81 -2.33 -12.78 23.71
CA HIS A 81 -3.14 -13.91 23.27
C HIS A 81 -2.24 -15.01 22.71
N GLY A 82 -2.50 -16.25 23.13
CA GLY A 82 -1.65 -17.41 22.87
C GLY A 82 -2.05 -18.23 21.65
N GLU A 83 -2.70 -17.62 20.66
CA GLU A 83 -3.05 -18.27 19.41
C GLU A 83 -2.87 -17.30 18.23
N ALA A 84 -2.23 -17.79 17.18
CA ALA A 84 -2.03 -17.06 15.95
C ALA A 84 -2.22 -17.99 14.73
N VAL A 85 -2.86 -17.47 13.69
CA VAL A 85 -2.80 -18.04 12.35
C VAL A 85 -1.45 -17.71 11.74
N PHE A 86 -0.86 -18.64 11.01
CA PHE A 86 0.36 -18.38 10.25
C PHE A 86 0.26 -18.86 8.81
N PHE A 87 0.98 -18.21 7.91
CA PHE A 87 1.05 -18.60 6.51
C PHE A 87 2.34 -18.08 5.88
N GLN A 88 2.82 -18.76 4.86
CA GLN A 88 3.89 -18.29 4.01
C GLN A 88 3.29 -17.48 2.87
N ALA A 89 3.78 -16.26 2.65
CA ALA A 89 3.37 -15.50 1.49
C ALA A 89 4.05 -16.08 0.24
N THR A 90 3.24 -16.55 -0.71
CA THR A 90 3.74 -17.01 -2.01
C THR A 90 3.80 -15.81 -2.94
N ALA A 91 4.84 -15.01 -2.81
CA ALA A 91 5.14 -14.03 -3.84
C ALA A 91 5.65 -14.76 -5.09
N ARG A 92 5.07 -14.44 -6.24
CA ARG A 92 5.54 -14.98 -7.52
C ARG A 92 7.00 -14.55 -7.73
N GLY A 93 7.93 -15.49 -7.57
CA GLY A 93 9.33 -15.32 -7.95
C GLY A 93 10.34 -15.06 -6.82
N GLU A 94 9.94 -15.04 -5.55
CA GLU A 94 10.90 -14.96 -4.44
C GLU A 94 10.81 -16.21 -3.54
N GLU A 95 11.95 -16.86 -3.32
CA GLU A 95 12.17 -17.99 -2.40
C GLU A 95 12.16 -17.50 -0.93
N GLY A 96 11.13 -16.75 -0.53
CA GLY A 96 10.96 -16.29 0.84
C GLY A 96 10.31 -17.38 1.69
N MET A 97 11.07 -18.08 2.55
CA MET A 97 10.53 -18.92 3.62
C MET A 97 10.06 -18.10 4.84
N THR A 98 9.58 -16.89 4.58
CA THR A 98 9.15 -15.95 5.62
C THR A 98 7.75 -16.32 6.09
N LEU A 99 7.55 -16.39 7.40
CA LEU A 99 6.24 -16.65 7.98
C LEU A 99 5.57 -15.36 8.42
N PHE A 100 4.29 -15.24 8.08
CA PHE A 100 3.42 -14.19 8.58
C PHE A 100 2.52 -14.76 9.64
N PHE A 101 2.34 -14.00 10.72
CA PHE A 101 1.47 -14.35 11.83
C PHE A 101 0.35 -13.32 11.98
N VAL A 102 -0.85 -13.79 12.33
CA VAL A 102 -2.02 -12.97 12.63
C VAL A 102 -2.63 -13.45 13.94
N CYS A 103 -2.79 -12.56 14.91
CA CYS A 103 -3.40 -12.88 16.20
C CYS A 103 -4.87 -13.28 16.03
N CYS A 104 -5.28 -14.40 16.65
CA CYS A 104 -6.66 -14.88 16.60
C CYS A 104 -7.66 -14.09 17.46
N ASN A 105 -7.20 -13.13 18.27
CA ASN A 105 -8.09 -12.27 19.05
C ASN A 105 -8.76 -11.23 18.14
N PRO A 106 -10.11 -11.26 17.97
CA PRO A 106 -10.84 -10.34 17.09
C PRO A 106 -10.65 -8.86 17.45
N ASN A 107 -10.36 -8.57 18.72
CA ASN A 107 -10.12 -7.21 19.21
C ASN A 107 -8.67 -6.74 19.01
N CYS A 108 -7.77 -7.61 18.51
CA CYS A 108 -6.37 -7.31 18.35
C CYS A 108 -5.93 -7.29 16.89
N SER A 109 -6.17 -8.40 16.17
CA SER A 109 -5.79 -8.59 14.75
C SER A 109 -4.36 -8.10 14.43
N HIS A 110 -3.45 -8.24 15.39
CA HIS A 110 -2.06 -7.84 15.23
C HIS A 110 -1.38 -8.79 14.25
N ARG A 111 -0.58 -8.22 13.36
CA ARG A 111 0.12 -8.91 12.28
C ARG A 111 1.60 -8.66 12.44
N TRP A 112 2.41 -9.71 12.36
CA TRP A 112 3.86 -9.60 12.42
C TRP A 112 4.52 -10.66 11.53
N ARG A 113 5.80 -10.47 11.28
CA ARG A 113 6.65 -11.32 10.45
C ARG A 113 7.71 -11.96 11.33
N GLU A 114 8.02 -13.23 11.06
CA GLU A 114 9.22 -13.91 11.55
C GLU A 114 9.96 -14.58 10.39
#